data_AF-A0A5K1EPQ1-F1
#
_entry.id   AF-A0A5K1EPQ1-F1
#
_cell.length_a   1.000
_cell.length_b   1.000
_cell.length_c   1.000
_cell.angle_alpha   90.00
_cell.angle_beta   90.00
_cell.angle_gamma   90.00
#
_symmetry.space_group_name_H-M   'P 1'
#
loop_
_entity.id
_entity.type
_entity.pdbx_description
1 polymer ?
#
loop_
_entity_poly.entity_id
_entity_poly.type
_entity_poly.pdbx_seq_one_letter_code
_entity_poly.pdbx_strand_id
1 'polypeptide(L)' 'VGLWVFGGILNMDAVTAAILGLSVLLTTGIVTWKECLGEAIAWDTLTWFAALIAMAGYLNKYGLISWFSQTVVK' A
#
# COMPACT_ATOMS: atom_id res chain seq x y z
N VAL A 1 -9.90 4.49 -14.93
CA VAL A 1 -11.12 3.66 -14.80
C VAL A 1 -11.02 2.35 -15.57
N GLY A 2 -10.63 2.34 -16.86
CA GLY A 2 -10.47 1.11 -17.65
C GLY A 2 -9.54 0.05 -17.03
N LEU A 3 -8.38 0.46 -16.51
CA LEU A 3 -7.43 -0.46 -15.84
C LEU A 3 -7.95 -1.06 -14.53
N TRP A 4 -8.86 -0.36 -13.84
CA TRP A 4 -9.43 -0.79 -12.56
C TRP A 4 -10.59 -1.78 -12.76
N VAL A 5 -11.36 -1.59 -13.83
CA VAL A 5 -12.46 -2.48 -14.23
C VAL A 5 -11.95 -3.75 -14.93
N PHE A 6 -10.83 -3.67 -15.67
CA PHE A 6 -10.19 -4.84 -16.29
C PHE A 6 -9.19 -5.59 -15.38
N GLY A 7 -8.87 -5.05 -14.19
CA GLY A 7 -7.95 -5.70 -13.24
C GLY A 7 -8.40 -7.11 -12.83
N GLY A 8 -9.71 -7.34 -12.75
CA GLY A 8 -10.29 -8.65 -12.46
C GLY A 8 -10.16 -9.69 -13.59
N ILE A 9 -9.98 -9.26 -14.84
CA ILE A 9 -9.84 -10.16 -16.01
C ILE A 9 -8.36 -10.58 -16.22
N LEU A 10 -7.41 -9.78 -15.70
CA LEU A 10 -5.96 -9.99 -15.87
C LEU A 10 -5.23 -10.49 -14.62
N ASN A 11 -5.95 -10.81 -13.52
CA ASN A 11 -5.33 -11.24 -12.26
C ASN A 11 -4.28 -10.22 -11.72
N MET A 12 -4.54 -8.93 -11.92
CA MET A 12 -3.63 -7.87 -11.50
C MET A 12 -4.05 -7.28 -10.15
N ASP A 13 -3.13 -7.32 -9.19
CA ASP A 13 -3.28 -6.68 -7.90
C ASP A 13 -3.39 -5.15 -8.06
N ALA A 14 -4.11 -4.50 -7.14
CA ALA A 14 -4.29 -3.05 -7.13
C ALA A 14 -2.94 -2.32 -7.14
N VAL A 15 -1.92 -2.90 -6.50
CA VAL A 15 -0.55 -2.38 -6.49
C VAL A 15 0.07 -2.38 -7.88
N THR A 16 -0.14 -3.45 -8.65
CA THR A 16 0.40 -3.57 -10.01
C THR A 16 -0.25 -2.56 -10.96
N ALA A 17 -1.57 -2.36 -10.85
CA ALA A 17 -2.30 -1.36 -11.61
C ALA A 17 -1.82 0.07 -11.30
N ALA A 18 -1.51 0.37 -10.03
CA ALA A 18 -0.99 1.68 -9.61
C ALA A 18 0.42 1.95 -10.18
N ILE A 19 1.32 0.97 -10.11
CA ILE A 19 2.69 1.08 -10.66
C ILE A 19 2.65 1.28 -12.18
N LEU A 20 1.81 0.52 -12.89
CA LEU A 20 1.63 0.69 -14.34
C LEU A 20 1.10 2.09 -14.70
N GLY A 21 0.11 2.60 -13.96
CA GLY A 21 -0.39 3.96 -14.14
C GLY A 21 0.71 5.02 -13.94
N LEU A 22 1.54 4.86 -12.90
CA LEU A 22 2.68 5.74 -12.64
C LEU A 22 3.73 5.68 -13.76
N SER A 23 4.06 4.48 -14.25
CA SER A 23 5.01 4.30 -15.36
C SER A 23 4.53 4.99 -16.64
N VAL A 24 3.24 4.88 -16.96
CA VAL A 24 2.64 5.58 -18.12
C VAL A 24 2.74 7.10 -17.93
N LEU A 25 2.36 7.62 -16.76
CA LEU A 25 2.45 9.07 -16.46
C LEU A 25 3.87 9.62 -16.63
N LEU A 26 4.88 8.90 -16.16
CA LEU A 26 6.29 9.25 -16.32
C LEU A 26 6.72 9.23 -17.80
N THR A 27 6.32 8.22 -18.58
CA THR A 27 6.67 8.13 -20.01
C THR A 27 5.95 9.19 -20.86
N THR A 28 4.75 9.60 -20.48
CA THR A 28 4.00 10.68 -21.18
C THR A 28 4.50 12.08 -20.86
N GLY A 29 5.45 12.24 -19.92
CA GLY A 29 6.04 13.53 -19.55
C GLY A 29 5.09 14.48 -18.80
N ILE A 30 3.92 13.99 -18.36
CA ILE A 30 2.92 14.76 -17.62
C ILE A 30 3.40 15.02 -16.19
N VAL A 31 4.17 14.10 -15.62
CA VAL A 31 4.78 14.21 -14.30
C VAL A 31 6.27 13.93 -14.43
N THR A 32 7.11 14.82 -13.91
CA THR A 32 8.55 14.57 -13.82
C THR A 32 8.90 13.72 -12.60
N TRP A 33 9.98 12.94 -12.68
CA TRP A 33 10.46 12.14 -11.55
C TRP A 33 10.72 13.00 -10.29
N LYS A 34 11.15 14.25 -10.50
CA LYS A 34 11.41 15.20 -9.41
C LYS A 34 10.12 15.66 -8.71
N GLU A 35 9.04 15.87 -9.46
CA GLU A 35 7.71 16.18 -8.88
C GLU A 35 7.14 14.96 -8.15
N CYS A 36 7.31 13.75 -8.71
CA CYS A 36 6.88 12.52 -8.04
C CYS A 36 7.61 12.29 -6.70
N LEU A 37 8.91 12.61 -6.62
CA LEU A 37 9.68 12.56 -5.37
C LEU A 37 9.38 13.74 -4.43
N GLY A 38 8.95 14.88 -4.97
CA GLY A 38 8.65 16.09 -4.20
C GLY A 38 7.31 16.08 -3.47
N GLU A 39 6.44 15.11 -3.76
CA GLU A 39 5.10 14.99 -3.16
C GLU A 39 5.15 14.49 -1.72
N ALA A 40 5.43 15.40 -0.78
CA ALA A 40 5.64 15.07 0.63
C ALA A 40 4.45 14.34 1.28
N ILE A 41 3.21 14.61 0.85
CA ILE A 41 2.00 14.00 1.42
C ILE A 41 1.93 12.50 1.09
N ALA A 42 2.34 12.11 -0.12
CA ALA A 42 2.39 10.71 -0.52
C ALA A 42 3.45 9.93 0.29
N TRP A 43 4.59 10.55 0.58
CA TRP A 43 5.66 9.94 1.36
C TRP A 43 5.33 9.87 2.87
N ASP A 44 4.67 10.88 3.41
CA ASP A 44 4.23 10.90 4.81
C ASP A 44 3.23 9.77 5.10
N THR A 45 2.22 9.62 4.25
CA THR A 45 1.25 8.53 4.36
C THR A 45 1.90 7.15 4.22
N LEU A 46 2.80 6.97 3.23
CA LEU A 46 3.52 5.71 3.05
C LEU A 46 4.38 5.34 4.26
N THR A 47 5.10 6.33 4.82
CA THR A 47 6.01 6.11 5.96
C THR A 47 5.24 5.76 7.21
N TRP A 48 4.18 6.49 7.52
CA TRP A 48 3.35 6.23 8.69
C TRP A 48 2.58 4.91 8.58
N PHE A 49 2.01 4.59 7.40
CA PHE A 49 1.36 3.30 7.18
C PHE A 49 2.34 2.13 7.31
N ALA A 50 3.56 2.27 6.78
CA ALA A 50 4.59 1.23 6.92
C ALA A 50 4.94 0.97 8.39
N ALA A 51 5.09 2.04 9.19
CA ALA A 51 5.33 1.92 10.63
C ALA A 51 4.16 1.22 11.36
N LEU A 52 2.91 1.55 11.02
CA LEU A 52 1.72 0.90 11.58
C LEU A 52 1.65 -0.59 11.24
N ILE A 53 1.91 -0.95 9.98
CA ILE A 53 1.92 -2.36 9.52
C ILE A 53 3.02 -3.13 10.25
N ALA A 54 4.21 -2.55 10.40
CA ALA A 54 5.31 -3.16 11.14
C ALA A 54 4.93 -3.39 12.61
N MET A 55 4.32 -2.40 13.27
CA MET A 55 3.86 -2.52 14.67
C MET A 55 2.80 -3.61 14.82
N ALA A 56 1.83 -3.69 13.91
CA ALA A 56 0.83 -4.76 13.88
C ALA A 56 1.48 -6.14 13.71
N GLY A 57 2.49 -6.25 12.85
CA GLY A 57 3.28 -7.46 12.67
C GLY A 57 4.00 -7.90 13.94
N TYR A 58 4.66 -6.97 14.64
CA TYR A 58 5.28 -7.26 15.93
C TYR A 58 4.24 -7.66 16.98
N LEU A 59 3.11 -6.97 17.08
CA LEU A 59 2.05 -7.28 18.05
C LEU A 59 1.46 -8.68 17.83
N ASN A 60 1.32 -9.11 16.58
CA ASN A 60 0.93 -10.47 16.23
C ASN A 60 2.01 -11.49 16.60
N LYS A 61 3.29 -11.19 16.31
CA LYS A 61 4.43 -12.06 16.64
C LYS A 61 4.65 -12.23 18.15
N TYR A 62 4.44 -11.18 18.93
CA TYR A 62 4.49 -11.22 20.40
C TYR A 62 3.25 -11.88 21.02
N GLY A 63 2.33 -12.40 20.19
CA GLY A 63 1.23 -13.25 20.65
C GLY A 63 0.10 -12.49 21.34
N LEU A 64 0.02 -11.17 21.18
CA LEU A 64 -1.04 -10.38 21.80
C LEU A 64 -2.42 -10.80 21.28
N ILE A 65 -2.53 -11.18 19.99
CA ILE A 65 -3.76 -11.79 19.42
C ILE A 65 -4.07 -13.14 20.07
N SER A 66 -3.07 -13.98 20.32
CA SER A 66 -3.26 -15.30 20.95
C SER A 66 -3.69 -15.14 22.42
N TRP A 67 -3.05 -14.22 23.14
CA TRP A 67 -3.40 -13.87 24.52
C TRP A 67 -4.81 -13.26 24.63
N PHE A 68 -5.18 -12.36 23.71
CA PHE A 68 -6.51 -11.74 23.69
C PHE A 68 -7.61 -12.76 23.37
N SER A 69 -7.36 -13.65 22.40
CA SER A 69 -8.27 -14.75 22.05
C SER A 69 -8.49 -15.71 23.22
N GLN A 70 -7.45 -16.06 23.98
CA GLN A 70 -7.58 -16.94 25.15
C GLN A 70 -8.25 -16.28 26.36
N THR A 71 -8.09 -14.96 26.53
CA THR A 71 -8.59 -14.22 27.70
C THR A 71 -10.03 -13.74 27.53
N VAL A 72 -10.45 -13.39 26.31
CA VAL A 72 -11.78 -12.81 26.04
C VAL A 72 -12.82 -13.88 25.64
N VAL A 73 -12.40 -15.08 25.23
CA VAL A 73 -13.30 -16.20 24.86
C VAL A 73 -13.74 -17.04 26.08
N LYS A 74 -13.35 -16.67 27.30
CA LYS A 74 -13.93 -17.18 28.56
C LYS A 74 -14.94 -16.21 29.14
#